data_AF-A0A2X2W7T6-F1
#
_entry.id   AF-A0A2X2W7T6-F1
#
_cell.length_a   1.000
_cell.length_b   1.000
_cell.length_c   1.000
_cell.angle_alpha   90.00
_cell.angle_beta   90.00
_cell.angle_gamma   90.00
#
_symmetry.space_group_name_H-M   'P 1'
#
loop_
_entity.id
_entity.type
_entity.pdbx_description
1 polymer ?
#
loop_
_entity_poly.entity_id
_entity_poly.type
_entity_poly.pdbx_seq_one_letter_code
_entity_poly.pdbx_strand_id
1 'polypeptide(L)'
;MAHFASEPRLQRLGLSNYWGYNPVAMFALHPAYACSPETALDEFRDAIKALHKAGIEVILDIVLNHSAELDLDGPLFSLRGIDNP
;
A
#
# COMPACT_ATOMS: atom_id res chain seq x y z
N MET A 1 1.90 5.01 -3.36
CA MET A 1 0.86 3.98 -3.12
C MET A 1 0.69 3.78 -1.64
N ALA A 2 -0.56 3.52 -1.21
CA ALA A 2 -0.84 3.06 0.14
C ALA A 2 -0.06 1.78 0.47
N HIS A 3 0.30 1.59 1.73
CA HIS A 3 0.91 0.34 2.18
C HIS A 3 -0.10 -0.80 2.03
N PHE A 4 0.37 -1.97 1.57
CA PHE A 4 -0.43 -3.11 1.16
C PHE A 4 0.23 -4.41 1.61
N ALA A 5 -0.55 -5.49 1.68
CA ALA A 5 -0.06 -6.81 2.07
C ALA A 5 -0.28 -7.83 0.95
N SER A 6 0.55 -8.87 0.90
CA SER A 6 0.27 -10.03 0.05
C SER A 6 -0.81 -10.90 0.69
N GLU A 7 -1.80 -11.33 -0.08
CA GLU A 7 -2.89 -12.18 0.39
C GLU A 7 -2.36 -13.52 0.93
N PRO A 8 -2.96 -14.11 1.98
CA PRO A 8 -2.53 -15.40 2.51
C PRO A 8 -2.47 -16.50 1.45
N ARG A 9 -3.38 -16.48 0.47
CA ARG A 9 -3.36 -17.43 -0.66
C ARG A 9 -2.10 -17.30 -1.51
N LEU A 10 -1.63 -16.09 -1.79
CA LEU A 10 -0.39 -15.88 -2.56
C LEU A 10 0.81 -16.38 -1.77
N GLN A 11 0.90 -16.02 -0.49
CA GLN A 11 2.00 -16.44 0.37
C GLN A 11 2.10 -17.97 0.49
N ARG A 12 0.95 -18.67 0.65
CA ARG A 12 0.91 -20.14 0.67
C ARG A 12 1.39 -20.80 -0.62
N LEU A 13 1.33 -20.08 -1.74
CA LEU A 13 1.83 -20.53 -3.05
C LEU A 13 3.28 -20.07 -3.32
N GLY A 14 3.95 -19.42 -2.36
CA GLY A 14 5.28 -18.84 -2.56
C GLY A 14 5.28 -17.62 -3.49
N LEU A 15 4.13 -16.97 -3.65
CA LEU A 15 3.92 -15.78 -4.48
C LEU A 15 3.76 -14.53 -3.61
N SER A 16 3.85 -13.36 -4.25
CA SER A 16 3.62 -12.06 -3.62
C SER A 16 2.66 -11.20 -4.46
N ASN A 17 2.00 -10.24 -3.80
CA ASN A 17 1.18 -9.25 -4.48
C ASN A 17 2.09 -8.18 -5.08
N TYR A 18 2.22 -8.20 -6.41
CA TYR A 18 3.09 -7.28 -7.14
C TYR A 18 2.43 -5.93 -7.41
N TRP A 19 1.13 -5.93 -7.76
CA TRP A 19 0.42 -4.71 -8.17
C TRP A 19 0.00 -3.81 -7.01
N GLY A 20 -0.15 -4.36 -5.80
CA GLY A 20 -0.44 -3.57 -4.60
C GLY A 20 -1.90 -3.15 -4.41
N TYR A 21 -2.84 -3.69 -5.20
CA TYR A 21 -4.30 -3.50 -5.02
C TYR A 21 -4.83 -4.31 -3.82
N ASN A 22 -4.23 -4.13 -2.64
CA ASN A 22 -4.64 -4.81 -1.40
C ASN A 22 -4.21 -4.00 -0.15
N PRO A 23 -4.74 -2.77 0.04
CA PRO A 23 -4.21 -1.82 1.01
C PRO A 23 -4.45 -2.25 2.47
N VAL A 24 -3.43 -2.15 3.30
CA VAL A 24 -3.49 -2.43 4.76
C VAL A 24 -3.43 -1.14 5.59
N ALA A 25 -2.76 -0.10 5.10
CA ALA A 25 -2.70 1.21 5.75
C ALA A 25 -2.74 2.32 4.69
N MET A 26 -3.92 2.93 4.51
CA MET A 26 -4.21 3.89 3.43
C MET A 26 -3.38 5.19 3.50
N PHE A 27 -2.91 5.55 4.69
CA PHE A 27 -2.14 6.78 4.94
C PHE A 27 -0.63 6.55 5.04
N ALA A 28 -0.17 5.30 4.98
CA ALA A 28 1.24 4.95 4.98
C ALA A 28 1.73 4.72 3.55
N LEU A 29 2.94 5.17 3.22
CA LEU A 29 3.58 4.83 1.95
C LEU A 29 4.10 3.38 2.00
N HIS A 30 3.99 2.63 0.90
CA HIS A 30 4.53 1.28 0.84
C HIS A 30 6.07 1.26 0.93
N PRO A 31 6.67 0.77 2.03
CA PRO A 31 8.10 0.97 2.31
C PRO A 31 9.01 0.13 1.43
N ALA A 32 8.54 -1.00 0.87
CA ALA A 32 9.35 -1.86 0.02
C ALA A 32 9.69 -1.24 -1.35
N TYR A 33 9.07 -0.11 -1.70
CA TYR A 33 9.42 0.65 -2.90
C TYR A 33 10.45 1.75 -2.64
N ALA A 34 10.77 2.03 -1.38
CA ALA A 34 11.77 3.03 -1.03
C ALA A 34 13.18 2.43 -1.02
N CYS A 35 14.16 3.24 -1.41
CA CYS A 35 15.57 2.95 -1.21
C CYS A 35 15.92 2.95 0.29
N SER A 36 15.35 3.90 1.05
CA SER A 36 15.45 4.01 2.51
C SER A 36 14.08 3.87 3.16
N PRO A 37 13.66 2.65 3.56
CA PRO A 37 12.32 2.38 4.10
C PRO A 37 11.91 3.29 5.28
N GLU A 38 12.86 3.66 6.14
CA GLU A 38 12.65 4.50 7.32
C GLU A 38 12.34 5.97 7.00
N THR A 39 12.73 6.43 5.82
CA THR A 39 12.51 7.81 5.33
C THR A 39 11.73 7.83 4.00
N ALA A 40 11.01 6.75 3.69
CA ALA A 40 10.30 6.54 2.43
C ALA A 40 9.41 7.72 2.00
N LEU A 41 8.77 8.40 2.95
CA LEU A 41 7.93 9.57 2.68
C LEU A 41 8.76 10.73 2.09
N ASP A 42 9.93 11.02 2.67
CA ASP A 42 10.81 12.09 2.21
C ASP A 42 11.38 11.78 0.83
N GLU A 43 11.84 10.55 0.64
CA GLU A 43 12.33 10.05 -0.65
C GLU A 43 11.28 10.22 -1.75
N PHE A 44 10.03 9.82 -1.47
CA PHE A 44 8.94 9.95 -2.43
C PHE A 44 8.61 11.42 -2.75
N ARG A 45 8.62 12.29 -1.74
CA ARG A 45 8.41 13.74 -1.95
C ARG A 45 9.52 14.36 -2.79
N ASP A 46 10.76 13.92 -2.63
CA ASP A 46 11.88 14.42 -3.40
C ASP A 46 11.82 13.99 -4.87
N ALA A 47 11.40 12.75 -5.14
CA ALA A 47 11.10 12.30 -6.51
C ALA A 47 9.98 13.13 -7.15
N ILE A 48 8.88 13.39 -6.42
CA ILE A 48 7.77 14.24 -6.90
C ILE A 48 8.26 15.66 -7.22
N LYS A 49 9.07 16.28 -6.35
CA LYS A 49 9.63 17.62 -6.60
C LYS A 49 10.46 17.65 -7.88
N ALA A 50 11.23 16.60 -8.16
CA ALA A 50 12.01 16.50 -9.39
C ALA A 50 11.12 16.35 -10.63
N LEU A 51 10.10 15.51 -10.57
CA LEU A 51 9.11 15.33 -11.65
C LEU A 51 8.36 16.64 -11.95
N HIS A 52 7.91 17.36 -10.92
CA HIS A 52 7.24 18.65 -11.08
C HIS A 52 8.15 19.71 -11.72
N LYS A 53 9.45 19.75 -11.35
CA LYS A 53 10.42 20.65 -12.01
C LYS A 53 10.60 20.35 -13.49
N ALA A 54 10.37 19.10 -13.90
CA ALA A 54 10.37 18.68 -15.30
C ALA A 54 9.01 18.86 -16.01
N GLY A 55 7.99 19.41 -15.32
CA GLY A 55 6.64 19.59 -15.88
C GLY A 55 5.83 18.30 -15.98
N ILE A 56 6.18 17.27 -15.19
CA ILE A 56 5.48 15.98 -15.17
C ILE A 56 4.59 15.92 -13.92
N GLU A 57 3.29 15.73 -14.10
CA GLU A 57 2.34 15.53 -13.00
C GLU A 57 2.41 14.11 -12.42
N VAL A 58 1.99 13.96 -11.17
CA VAL A 58 1.96 12.67 -10.46
C VAL A 58 0.53 12.35 -10.04
N ILE A 59 0.00 11.24 -10.55
CA ILE A 59 -1.31 10.70 -10.18
C ILE A 59 -1.09 9.40 -9.41
N LEU A 60 -1.77 9.25 -8.27
CA LEU A 60 -1.74 8.03 -7.48
C LEU A 60 -2.97 7.18 -7.77
N ASP A 61 -2.75 5.96 -8.25
CA ASP A 61 -3.79 4.94 -8.24
C ASP A 61 -4.07 4.53 -6.78
N ILE A 62 -5.33 4.61 -6.36
CA ILE A 62 -5.75 4.40 -4.98
C ILE A 62 -6.96 3.48 -4.91
N VAL A 63 -6.87 2.48 -4.04
CA VAL A 63 -7.94 1.54 -3.74
C VAL A 63 -8.63 1.95 -2.46
N LEU A 64 -9.88 2.41 -2.59
CA LEU A 64 -10.73 2.76 -1.45
C LEU A 64 -11.95 1.84 -1.32
N ASN A 65 -12.10 0.87 -2.22
CA ASN A 65 -13.28 0.01 -2.30
C ASN A 65 -13.16 -1.31 -1.51
N HIS A 66 -11.97 -1.67 -1.03
CA HIS A 66 -11.73 -2.82 -0.15
C HIS A 66 -10.42 -2.67 0.64
N SER A 67 -10.15 -3.59 1.58
CA SER A 67 -8.92 -3.64 2.39
C SER A 67 -8.22 -5.01 2.33
N ALA A 68 -7.00 -5.07 2.87
CA ALA A 68 -6.21 -6.28 3.05
C ALA A 68 -6.78 -7.29 4.07
N GLU A 69 -7.89 -6.97 4.71
CA GLU A 69 -8.57 -7.88 5.63
C GLU A 69 -9.43 -8.93 4.91
N LEU A 70 -9.66 -8.78 3.60
CA LEU A 70 -10.39 -9.73 2.76
C LEU A 70 -11.79 -10.05 3.31
N ASP A 71 -12.22 -11.31 3.20
CA ASP A 71 -13.46 -11.86 3.77
C ASP A 71 -13.25 -12.33 5.23
N LEU A 72 -14.26 -12.99 5.81
CA LEU A 72 -14.26 -13.48 7.19
C LEU A 72 -13.10 -14.42 7.53
N ASP A 73 -12.57 -15.17 6.54
CA ASP A 73 -11.42 -16.06 6.71
C ASP A 73 -10.07 -15.33 6.52
N GLY A 74 -10.14 -14.05 6.15
CA GLY A 74 -9.01 -13.15 6.02
C GLY A 74 -8.41 -12.70 7.36
N PRO A 75 -7.21 -12.10 7.32
CA PRO A 75 -6.55 -11.59 8.51
C PRO A 75 -7.29 -10.38 9.10
N LEU A 76 -7.18 -10.20 10.42
CA LEU A 76 -7.64 -8.99 11.11
C LEU A 76 -6.44 -8.06 11.31
N PHE A 77 -6.53 -6.84 10.79
CA PHE A 77 -5.51 -5.80 10.90
C PHE A 77 -6.04 -4.50 11.52
N SER A 78 -7.24 -4.07 11.15
CA SER A 78 -7.74 -2.71 11.39
C SER A 78 -9.27 -2.68 11.43
N LEU A 79 -9.94 -2.38 10.30
CA LEU A 79 -11.35 -1.98 10.22
C LEU A 79 -12.26 -3.03 10.86
N ARG A 80 -12.00 -4.31 10.61
CA ARG A 80 -12.78 -5.42 11.19
C ARG A 80 -12.76 -5.43 12.72
N GLY A 81 -11.64 -5.08 13.34
CA GLY A 81 -11.50 -5.06 14.80
C GLY A 81 -11.96 -3.76 15.45
N ILE A 82 -12.15 -2.69 14.67
CA ILE A 82 -12.52 -1.37 15.17
C ILE A 82 -14.04 -1.23 15.27
N ASP A 83 -14.76 -1.54 14.19
CA ASP A 83 -16.21 -1.34 14.11
C ASP A 83 -16.85 -2.19 13.01
N ASN A 84 -16.76 -3.52 13.16
CA ASN A 84 -17.51 -4.46 12.33
C ASN A 84 -18.59 -5.14 13.18
N PRO A 85 -19.87 -5.08 12.78
CA PRO A 85 -20.98 -5.65 13.54
C PRO A 85 -20.95 -7.18 13.62
#